data_AF-A0A382KB84-F1
#
_entry.id   AF-A0A382KB84-F1
#
_cell.length_a   1.000
_cell.length_b   1.000
_cell.length_c   1.000
_cell.angle_alpha   90.00
_cell.angle_beta   90.00
_cell.angle_gamma   90.00
#
_symmetry.space_group_name_H-M   'P 1'
#
loop_
_entity.id
_entity.type
_entity.pdbx_description
1 polymer ?
#
loop_
_entity_poly.entity_id
_entity_poly.type
_entity_poly.pdbx_seq_one_letter_code
_entity_poly.pdbx_strand_id
1 'polypeptide(L)'
;MNSHNYILLLIGCLIISSCSKESNDDSKTKSTNIPQKVSVSTPSKKTNFDTSKLNSVCDCYKEALSTLDEILLVRNNFNSFEEYNKDNQSVKQVKNHLKEWRGIQSYCLQTFKRAMYWENDCYPTDSVEKKRLELNDLGIKS
;
A
#
# COMPACT_ATOMS: atom_id res chain seq x y z
N MET A 1 14.43 -58.93 -1.97
CA MET A 1 14.18 -58.74 -3.42
C MET A 1 12.71 -58.38 -3.61
N ASN A 2 12.43 -57.51 -4.59
CA ASN A 2 11.17 -56.80 -4.92
C ASN A 2 11.10 -55.42 -4.23
N SER A 3 11.65 -54.34 -4.81
CA SER A 3 11.27 -53.63 -6.05
C SER A 3 9.80 -53.20 -6.05
N HIS A 4 9.53 -51.94 -5.70
CA HIS A 4 8.97 -50.92 -6.61
C HIS A 4 8.83 -49.58 -5.86
N ASN A 5 9.86 -48.74 -6.00
CA ASN A 5 9.70 -47.28 -5.91
C ASN A 5 8.86 -46.83 -7.10
N TYR A 6 7.84 -45.99 -6.88
CA TYR A 6 7.41 -44.86 -7.72
C TYR A 6 6.16 -44.26 -7.05
N ILE A 7 6.35 -43.41 -6.03
CA ILE A 7 5.28 -42.56 -5.52
C ILE A 7 5.10 -41.41 -6.51
N LEU A 8 4.07 -41.57 -7.33
CA LEU A 8 3.55 -40.62 -8.31
C LEU A 8 3.21 -39.27 -7.66
N LEU A 9 3.98 -38.25 -8.04
CA LEU A 9 3.53 -37.05 -8.74
C LEU A 9 2.25 -36.34 -8.24
N LEU A 10 2.48 -35.13 -7.71
CA LEU A 10 1.77 -33.88 -7.99
C LEU A 10 0.23 -33.91 -7.85
N ILE A 11 -0.24 -33.62 -6.64
CA ILE A 11 -1.59 -33.08 -6.43
C ILE A 11 -1.57 -31.63 -6.90
N GLY A 12 -1.91 -31.46 -8.18
CA GLY A 12 -2.10 -30.18 -8.85
C GLY A 12 -3.46 -29.56 -8.52
N CYS A 13 -3.40 -28.23 -8.48
CA CYS A 13 -4.46 -27.24 -8.26
C CYS A 13 -5.84 -27.55 -8.88
N LEU A 14 -6.89 -26.99 -8.26
CA LEU A 14 -7.73 -25.92 -8.86
C LEU A 14 -9.05 -25.84 -8.07
N ILE A 15 -9.07 -25.06 -6.98
CA ILE A 15 -10.34 -24.58 -6.42
C ILE A 15 -10.84 -23.46 -7.35
N ILE A 16 -11.55 -23.84 -8.40
CA ILE A 16 -12.38 -22.93 -9.19
C ILE A 16 -13.63 -22.66 -8.36
N SER A 17 -13.63 -21.56 -7.62
CA SER A 17 -14.85 -20.97 -7.07
C SER A 17 -15.68 -20.40 -8.23
N SER A 18 -16.49 -21.28 -8.82
CA SER A 18 -17.48 -20.92 -9.84
C SER A 18 -18.58 -20.08 -9.17
N CYS A 19 -18.54 -18.78 -9.43
CA CYS A 19 -19.60 -17.84 -9.06
C CYS A 19 -20.75 -18.01 -10.06
N SER A 20 -21.75 -18.79 -9.68
CA SER A 20 -22.99 -18.93 -10.46
C SER A 20 -23.77 -17.62 -10.40
N LYS A 21 -23.97 -16.98 -11.55
CA LYS A 21 -25.02 -15.97 -11.74
C LYS A 21 -25.77 -16.32 -13.02
N GLU A 22 -26.95 -16.86 -12.80
CA GLU A 22 -27.95 -17.09 -13.82
C GLU A 22 -28.64 -15.77 -14.17
N SER A 23 -28.63 -15.41 -15.45
CA SER A 23 -29.61 -14.51 -16.06
C SER A 23 -29.66 -14.81 -17.54
N ASN A 24 -30.80 -15.34 -17.99
CA ASN A 24 -31.19 -15.49 -19.39
C ASN A 24 -31.28 -14.11 -20.07
N ASP A 25 -30.68 -13.94 -21.25
CA ASP A 25 -31.41 -13.82 -22.53
C ASP A 25 -30.45 -13.54 -23.71
N ASP A 26 -30.75 -14.16 -24.84
CA ASP A 26 -30.01 -14.08 -26.10
C ASP A 26 -30.27 -12.78 -26.87
N SER A 27 -29.22 -12.12 -27.38
CA SER A 27 -29.21 -11.58 -28.75
C SER A 27 -27.86 -11.01 -29.18
N LYS A 28 -27.44 -11.44 -30.37
CA LYS A 28 -26.30 -10.95 -31.18
C LYS A 28 -26.28 -9.41 -31.27
N THR A 29 -25.11 -8.78 -31.12
CA THR A 29 -24.67 -7.62 -31.95
C THR A 29 -23.16 -7.39 -31.86
N LYS A 30 -22.49 -7.59 -33.01
CA LYS A 30 -21.38 -6.83 -33.60
C LYS A 30 -20.33 -6.19 -32.67
N SER A 31 -19.16 -6.85 -32.57
CA SER A 31 -17.94 -6.28 -32.01
C SER A 31 -17.47 -5.08 -32.85
N THR A 32 -17.47 -3.90 -32.23
CA THR A 32 -16.80 -2.70 -32.73
C THR A 32 -15.86 -2.25 -31.63
N ASN A 33 -14.55 -2.30 -31.89
CA ASN A 33 -13.51 -1.86 -30.96
C ASN A 33 -13.66 -0.35 -30.67
N ILE A 34 -14.15 0.00 -29.48
CA ILE A 34 -14.08 1.36 -28.94
C ILE A 34 -12.98 1.35 -27.88
N PRO A 35 -11.93 2.19 -27.98
CA PRO A 35 -10.98 2.34 -26.89
C PRO A 35 -11.75 2.92 -25.71
N GLN A 36 -11.96 2.11 -24.65
CA GLN A 36 -12.40 2.64 -23.38
C GLN A 36 -11.27 3.54 -22.85
N LYS A 37 -11.39 4.85 -23.14
CA LYS A 37 -10.69 5.88 -22.39
C LYS A 37 -11.29 5.84 -20.98
N VAL A 38 -10.76 4.95 -20.15
CA VAL A 38 -11.05 4.95 -18.71
C VAL A 38 -10.42 6.22 -18.17
N SER A 39 -11.18 7.32 -18.21
CA SER A 39 -10.87 8.49 -17.41
C SER A 39 -11.11 8.08 -15.96
N VAL A 40 -10.06 7.60 -15.31
CA VAL A 40 -10.01 7.55 -13.86
C VAL A 40 -9.98 9.00 -13.39
N SER A 41 -11.16 9.59 -13.26
CA SER A 41 -11.34 10.81 -12.48
C SER A 41 -11.18 10.41 -11.02
N THR A 42 -9.93 10.30 -10.56
CA THR A 42 -9.67 10.27 -9.12
C THR A 42 -10.06 11.64 -8.60
N PRO A 43 -11.04 11.77 -7.68
CA PRO A 43 -11.21 13.01 -6.96
C PRO A 43 -9.96 13.15 -6.09
N SER A 44 -8.97 13.94 -6.54
CA SER A 44 -7.91 14.41 -5.66
C SER A 44 -8.61 15.30 -4.64
N LYS A 45 -9.08 14.70 -3.53
CA LYS A 45 -9.33 15.48 -2.32
C LYS A 45 -7.99 16.16 -2.07
N LYS A 46 -7.92 17.48 -2.31
CA LYS A 46 -6.77 18.30 -1.94
C LYS A 46 -6.55 18.05 -0.46
N THR A 47 -5.60 17.17 -0.14
CA THR A 47 -5.03 17.11 1.18
C THR A 47 -4.36 18.46 1.36
N ASN A 48 -4.71 19.21 2.40
CA ASN A 48 -4.02 20.44 2.81
C ASN A 48 -2.65 20.08 3.40
N PHE A 49 -1.89 19.29 2.65
CA PHE A 49 -0.57 18.84 2.98
C PHE A 49 0.40 19.69 2.14
N ASP A 50 1.41 20.24 2.80
CA ASP A 50 2.38 21.11 2.15
C ASP A 50 3.33 20.27 1.29
N THR A 51 3.18 20.38 -0.02
CA THR A 51 4.01 19.64 -0.98
C THR A 51 5.26 20.43 -1.38
N SER A 52 5.49 21.63 -0.83
CA SER A 52 6.63 22.50 -1.20
C SER A 52 7.99 21.84 -0.99
N LYS A 53 8.06 20.85 -0.09
CA LYS A 53 9.27 20.09 0.20
C LYS A 53 9.50 18.90 -0.74
N LEU A 54 8.55 18.53 -1.60
CA LEU A 54 8.56 17.25 -2.35
C LEU A 54 9.03 17.41 -3.79
N ASN A 55 10.20 18.01 -3.97
CA ASN A 55 10.68 18.43 -5.30
C ASN A 55 11.47 17.34 -6.04
N SER A 56 11.82 16.24 -5.36
CA SER A 56 12.56 15.13 -5.94
C SER A 56 12.12 13.78 -5.35
N VAL A 57 12.56 12.68 -5.96
CA VAL A 57 12.40 11.32 -5.40
C VAL A 57 13.06 11.23 -4.02
N CYS A 58 14.24 11.83 -3.85
CA CYS A 58 14.94 11.83 -2.57
C CYS A 58 14.20 12.61 -1.49
N ASP A 59 13.61 13.76 -1.83
CA ASP A 59 12.79 14.50 -0.88
C ASP A 59 11.54 13.70 -0.49
N CYS A 60 10.93 13.00 -1.45
CA CYS A 60 9.81 12.11 -1.18
C CYS A 60 10.18 10.99 -0.19
N TYR A 61 11.33 10.34 -0.37
CA TYR A 61 11.81 9.34 0.60
C TYR A 61 12.12 9.96 1.96
N LYS A 62 12.80 11.11 1.97
CA LYS A 62 13.18 11.81 3.20
C LYS A 62 11.96 12.16 4.05
N GLU A 63 10.98 12.84 3.47
CA GLU A 63 9.78 13.27 4.20
C GLU A 63 8.94 12.05 4.58
N ALA A 64 8.81 11.05 3.70
CA ALA A 64 8.14 9.79 4.01
C ALA A 64 8.71 9.09 5.25
N LEU A 65 10.03 8.88 5.26
CA LEU A 65 10.72 8.20 6.35
C LEU A 65 10.65 9.01 7.64
N SER A 66 10.82 10.33 7.56
CA SER A 66 10.70 11.23 8.71
C SER A 66 9.31 11.15 9.35
N THR A 67 8.24 11.20 8.54
CA THR A 67 6.87 11.09 9.07
C THR A 67 6.61 9.72 9.70
N LEU A 68 7.13 8.63 9.11
CA LEU A 68 7.01 7.28 9.70
C LEU A 68 7.79 7.17 11.01
N ASP A 69 8.96 7.81 11.11
CA ASP A 69 9.75 7.89 12.35
C ASP A 69 9.04 8.64 13.46
N GLU A 70 8.34 9.74 13.14
CA GLU A 70 7.51 10.46 14.12
C GLU A 70 6.38 9.57 14.66
N ILE A 71 5.75 8.75 13.80
CA ILE A 71 4.73 7.79 14.24
C ILE A 71 5.34 6.74 15.16
N LEU A 72 6.49 6.16 14.78
CA LEU A 72 7.20 5.17 15.59
C LEU A 72 7.58 5.75 16.96
N LEU A 73 8.11 6.97 16.98
CA LEU A 73 8.49 7.66 18.22
C LEU A 73 7.30 7.79 19.18
N VAL A 74 6.15 8.25 18.69
CA VAL A 74 4.95 8.37 19.53
C VAL A 74 4.48 7.00 20.01
N ARG A 75 4.43 6.01 19.10
CA ARG A 75 3.91 4.66 19.42
C ARG A 75 4.81 3.92 20.42
N ASN A 76 6.13 4.09 20.33
CA ASN A 76 7.10 3.39 21.17
C ASN A 76 7.19 3.91 22.61
N ASN A 77 6.52 5.02 22.94
CA ASN A 77 6.37 5.49 24.31
C ASN A 77 5.41 4.63 25.16
N PHE A 78 4.77 3.63 24.56
CA PHE A 78 3.77 2.77 25.20
C PHE A 78 4.16 1.30 25.07
N ASN A 79 4.00 0.53 26.15
CA ASN A 79 4.38 -0.89 26.16
C ASN A 79 3.43 -1.76 25.34
N SER A 80 2.18 -1.32 25.16
CA SER A 80 1.17 -2.06 24.42
C SER A 80 0.28 -1.14 23.59
N PHE A 81 -0.37 -1.72 22.57
CA PHE A 81 -1.34 -1.00 21.76
C PHE A 81 -2.57 -0.57 22.58
N GLU A 82 -2.96 -1.39 23.57
CA GLU A 82 -4.03 -1.08 24.53
C GLU A 82 -3.72 0.16 25.37
N GLU A 83 -2.48 0.27 25.87
CA GLU A 83 -2.02 1.42 26.65
C GLU A 83 -1.99 2.70 25.80
N TYR A 84 -1.44 2.61 24.58
CA TYR A 84 -1.46 3.68 23.61
C TYR A 84 -2.89 4.17 23.30
N ASN A 85 -3.85 3.27 23.11
CA ASN A 85 -5.24 3.63 22.78
C ASN A 85 -5.97 4.36 23.92
N LYS A 86 -5.47 4.29 25.15
CA LYS A 86 -6.02 5.06 26.28
C LYS A 86 -5.55 6.52 26.28
N ASP A 87 -4.45 6.83 25.59
CA ASP A 87 -3.94 8.19 25.46
C ASP A 87 -4.46 8.88 24.19
N ASN A 88 -5.59 9.58 24.32
CA ASN A 88 -6.25 10.26 23.20
C ASN A 88 -5.36 11.27 22.47
N GLN A 89 -4.39 11.88 23.17
CA GLN A 89 -3.48 12.85 22.57
C GLN A 89 -2.52 12.17 21.60
N SER A 90 -1.85 11.10 22.03
CA SER A 90 -0.91 10.32 21.22
C SER A 90 -1.63 9.65 20.05
N VAL A 91 -2.84 9.13 20.28
CA VAL A 91 -3.69 8.59 19.20
C VAL A 91 -3.98 9.65 18.14
N LYS A 92 -4.31 10.86 18.57
CA LYS A 92 -4.57 11.98 17.65
C LYS A 92 -3.31 12.40 16.89
N GLN A 93 -2.16 12.42 17.55
CA GLN A 93 -0.87 12.73 16.93
C GLN A 93 -0.53 11.70 15.84
N VAL A 94 -0.52 10.41 16.16
CA VAL A 94 -0.30 9.33 15.18
C VAL A 94 -1.29 9.42 14.02
N LYS A 95 -2.57 9.68 14.29
CA LYS A 95 -3.59 9.86 13.25
C LYS A 95 -3.29 11.03 12.31
N ASN A 96 -2.68 12.10 12.81
CA ASN A 96 -2.30 13.25 11.99
C ASN A 96 -1.07 12.93 11.13
N HIS A 97 -0.01 12.38 11.71
CA HIS A 97 1.16 11.93 10.94
C HIS A 97 0.78 10.87 9.89
N LEU A 98 -0.15 9.97 10.20
CA LEU A 98 -0.68 9.00 9.23
C LEU A 98 -1.47 9.64 8.08
N LYS A 99 -2.08 10.81 8.27
CA LYS A 99 -2.71 11.56 7.16
C LYS A 99 -1.66 12.23 6.30
N GLU A 100 -0.62 12.78 6.93
CA GLU A 100 0.52 13.39 6.28
C GLU A 100 1.29 12.37 5.42
N TRP A 101 1.62 11.21 5.99
CA TRP A 101 2.21 10.07 5.28
C TRP A 101 1.43 9.71 4.01
N ARG A 102 0.10 9.60 4.10
CA ARG A 102 -0.76 9.33 2.92
C ARG A 102 -0.74 10.47 1.90
N GLY A 103 -0.61 11.72 2.36
CA GLY A 103 -0.43 12.89 1.51
C GLY A 103 0.89 12.82 0.73
N ILE A 104 2.00 12.54 1.41
CA ILE A 104 3.33 12.33 0.81
C ILE A 104 3.25 11.22 -0.22
N GLN A 105 2.78 10.03 0.19
CA GLN A 105 2.69 8.87 -0.69
C GLN A 105 1.87 9.18 -1.94
N SER A 106 0.69 9.78 -1.78
CA SER A 106 -0.18 10.13 -2.91
C SER A 106 0.49 11.11 -3.85
N TYR A 107 1.09 12.19 -3.33
CA TYR A 107 1.75 13.20 -4.16
C TYR A 107 2.96 12.61 -4.90
N CYS A 108 3.87 11.97 -4.18
CA CYS A 108 5.10 11.43 -4.73
C CYS A 108 4.85 10.37 -5.82
N LEU A 109 3.88 9.47 -5.60
CA LEU A 109 3.49 8.49 -6.62
C LEU A 109 2.85 9.13 -7.85
N GLN A 110 2.07 10.20 -7.70
CA GLN A 110 1.47 10.91 -8.83
C GLN A 110 2.50 11.72 -9.63
N THR A 111 3.44 12.35 -8.93
CA THR A 111 4.46 13.23 -9.51
C THR A 111 5.60 12.44 -10.17
N PHE A 112 6.24 11.54 -9.41
CA PHE A 112 7.44 10.83 -9.86
C PHE A 112 7.15 9.42 -10.42
N LYS A 113 5.93 8.92 -10.22
CA LYS A 113 5.43 7.68 -10.85
C LYS A 113 6.37 6.50 -10.62
N ARG A 114 6.80 5.82 -11.70
CA ARG A 114 7.67 4.65 -11.64
C ARG A 114 9.04 4.94 -11.04
N ALA A 115 9.52 6.18 -11.09
CA ALA A 115 10.82 6.55 -10.52
C ALA A 115 10.86 6.36 -9.00
N MET A 116 9.72 6.37 -8.31
CA MET A 116 9.64 6.04 -6.88
C MET A 116 10.04 4.59 -6.55
N TYR A 117 10.13 3.72 -7.55
CA TYR A 117 10.45 2.30 -7.38
C TYR A 117 11.82 1.91 -7.97
N TRP A 118 12.57 2.89 -8.46
CA TRP A 118 13.90 2.66 -9.02
C TRP A 118 14.97 2.89 -7.97
N GLU A 119 16.11 2.23 -8.18
CA GLU A 119 17.32 2.51 -7.42
C GLU A 119 17.66 4.00 -7.52
N ASN A 120 18.04 4.57 -6.39
CA ASN A 120 18.40 5.96 -6.22
C ASN A 120 19.60 6.05 -5.26
N ASP A 121 20.28 7.18 -5.26
CA ASP A 121 21.51 7.43 -4.52
C ASP A 121 21.30 7.84 -3.06
N CYS A 122 20.05 8.11 -2.66
CA CYS A 122 19.73 8.66 -1.35
C CYS A 122 19.17 7.63 -0.36
N TYR A 123 18.32 6.70 -0.79
CA TYR A 123 17.69 5.72 0.10
C TYR A 123 17.48 4.36 -0.58
N PRO A 124 17.63 3.24 0.16
CA PRO A 124 17.20 1.93 -0.31
C PRO A 124 15.72 1.95 -0.69
N THR A 125 15.36 1.30 -1.79
CA THR A 125 13.99 1.33 -2.33
C THR A 125 12.95 0.74 -1.37
N ASP A 126 13.37 -0.18 -0.50
CA ASP A 126 12.54 -0.87 0.49
C ASP A 126 12.49 -0.18 1.87
N SER A 127 13.19 0.95 2.06
CA SER A 127 13.30 1.65 3.35
C SER A 127 11.95 2.05 3.95
N VAL A 128 11.05 2.56 3.11
CA VAL A 128 9.69 2.93 3.50
C VAL A 128 8.88 1.72 3.94
N GLU A 129 8.97 0.61 3.20
CA GLU A 129 8.22 -0.60 3.52
C GLU A 129 8.69 -1.23 4.84
N LYS A 130 10.01 -1.22 5.11
CA LYS A 130 10.56 -1.68 6.39
C LYS A 130 9.92 -0.96 7.59
N LYS A 131 9.80 0.38 7.54
CA LYS A 131 9.15 1.15 8.61
C LYS A 131 7.64 0.89 8.68
N ARG A 132 6.98 0.70 7.54
CA ARG A 132 5.54 0.34 7.52
C ARG A 132 5.29 -1.00 8.20
N LEU A 133 6.16 -1.98 7.99
CA LEU A 133 6.09 -3.29 8.65
C LEU A 133 6.31 -3.16 10.17
N GLU A 134 7.31 -2.39 10.59
CA GLU A 134 7.55 -2.10 12.02
C GLU A 134 6.31 -1.47 12.68
N LEU A 135 5.68 -0.49 12.02
CA LEU A 135 4.44 0.10 12.50
C LEU A 135 3.29 -0.92 12.58
N ASN A 136 3.17 -1.79 11.59
CA ASN A 136 2.14 -2.84 11.58
C ASN A 136 2.32 -3.80 12.76
N ASP A 137 3.55 -4.19 13.07
CA ASP A 137 3.87 -5.03 14.24
C ASP A 137 3.48 -4.36 15.56
N LEU A 138 3.51 -3.03 15.60
CA LEU A 138 3.06 -2.22 16.75
C LEU A 138 1.54 -1.95 16.76
N GLY A 139 0.78 -2.48 15.79
CA GLY A 139 -0.66 -2.31 15.67
C GLY A 139 -1.09 -1.07 14.88
N ILE A 140 -0.16 -0.36 14.23
CA ILE A 140 -0.43 0.85 13.45
C ILE A 140 -0.44 0.53 11.95
N LYS A 141 -1.62 0.59 11.33
CA LYS A 141 -1.78 0.38 9.89
C LYS A 141 -1.44 1.65 9.11
N SER A 142 -0.38 1.57 8.32
CA SER A 142 0.15 2.68 7.50
C SER A 142 0.01 2.44 6.00
#